data_AF-A0A956NUX5-F1
#
_entry.id   AF-A0A956NUX5-F1
#
_cell.length_a   1.000
_cell.length_b   1.000
_cell.length_c   1.000
_cell.angle_alpha   90.00
_cell.angle_beta   90.00
_cell.angle_gamma   90.00
#
_symmetry.space_group_name_H-M   'P 1'
#
loop_
_entity.id
_entity.type
_entity.pdbx_description
1 polymer ?
#
loop_
_entity_poly.entity_id
_entity_poly.type
_entity_poly.pdbx_seq_one_letter_code
_entity_poly.pdbx_strand_id
1 'polypeptide(L)' 'MGHCYRPTTSVQDWRDLLADPERHWREGFSAHALATSWEAAKGGFPIEVKRALDSASDVRLHALEMVAGLVEHQTPLPGG' A
#
# COMPACT_ATOMS: atom_id res chain seq x y z
N MET A 1 5.14 6.09 21.94
CA MET A 1 3.81 6.73 21.71
C MET A 1 2.91 5.70 21.07
N GLY A 2 1.62 5.67 21.40
CA GLY A 2 0.66 4.78 20.74
C GLY A 2 0.26 5.30 19.36
N HIS A 3 -0.09 4.41 18.44
CA HIS A 3 -0.64 4.75 17.13
C HIS A 3 -2.14 4.44 17.09
N CYS A 4 -2.92 5.31 16.44
CA CYS A 4 -4.33 5.08 16.12
C CYS A 4 -4.45 4.85 14.62
N TYR A 5 -5.09 3.76 14.21
CA TYR A 5 -5.24 3.39 12.81
C TYR A 5 -6.71 3.46 12.40
N ARG A 6 -6.95 3.90 11.16
CA ARG A 6 -8.27 3.85 10.52
C ARG A 6 -8.19 2.99 9.25
N PRO A 7 -9.18 2.14 8.96
CA PRO A 7 -9.28 1.49 7.66
C PRO A 7 -9.40 2.52 6.54
N THR A 8 -8.85 2.20 5.38
CA THR A 8 -9.12 2.94 4.16
C THR A 8 -10.49 2.54 3.61
N THR A 9 -11.15 3.49 2.94
CA THR A 9 -12.47 3.31 2.34
C THR A 9 -12.49 3.73 0.87
N SER A 10 -11.48 4.49 0.44
CA SER A 10 -11.30 4.91 -0.94
C SER A 10 -9.85 5.24 -1.24
N VAL A 11 -9.51 5.30 -2.53
CA VAL A 11 -8.21 5.76 -3.04
C VAL A 11 -7.87 7.15 -2.49
N GLN A 12 -8.85 8.02 -2.30
CA GLN A 12 -8.66 9.37 -1.77
C GLN A 12 -8.12 9.39 -0.32
N ASP A 13 -8.34 8.35 0.48
CA ASP A 13 -7.80 8.26 1.84
C ASP A 13 -6.26 8.24 1.88
N TRP A 14 -5.62 7.88 0.76
CA TRP A 14 -4.16 7.85 0.62
C TRP A 14 -3.60 9.24 0.31
N ARG A 15 -4.35 10.09 -0.41
CA ARG A 15 -3.89 11.43 -0.80
C ARG A 15 -3.49 12.26 0.41
N ASP A 16 -4.31 12.20 1.46
CA ASP A 16 -4.12 13.00 2.67
C ASP A 16 -2.89 12.57 3.49
N LEU A 17 -2.34 11.38 3.21
CA LEU A 17 -1.14 10.85 3.87
C LEU A 17 0.16 11.22 3.14
N LEU A 18 0.07 11.81 1.94
CA LEU A 18 1.23 12.22 1.18
C LEU A 18 1.88 13.46 1.77
N ALA A 19 3.21 13.55 1.66
CA ALA A 19 3.97 14.71 2.10
C ALA A 19 3.58 16.01 1.37
N ASP A 20 3.16 15.91 0.10
CA ASP A 20 2.62 17.02 -0.70
C ASP A 20 1.50 16.50 -1.61
N PRO A 21 0.24 16.52 -1.13
CA PRO A 21 -0.90 15.97 -1.85
C PRO A 21 -1.17 16.64 -3.19
N GLU A 22 -0.93 17.95 -3.32
CA GLU A 22 -1.19 18.68 -4.56
C GLU A 22 -0.18 18.32 -5.67
N ARG A 23 1.08 18.08 -5.29
CA ARG A 23 2.12 17.73 -6.27
C ARG A 23 2.14 16.24 -6.61
N HIS A 24 1.94 15.38 -5.62
CA HIS A 24 2.15 13.93 -5.76
C HIS A 24 0.89 13.17 -6.17
N TRP A 25 -0.31 13.74 -5.99
CA TRP A 25 -1.55 13.07 -6.33
C TRP A 25 -2.00 13.34 -7.76
N ARG A 26 -1.38 12.63 -8.70
CA ARG A 26 -1.65 12.77 -10.13
C ARG A 26 -1.68 11.41 -10.81
N GLU A 27 -2.59 11.23 -11.76
CA GLU A 27 -2.62 10.02 -12.57
C GLU A 27 -1.27 9.83 -13.30
N GLY A 28 -0.77 8.59 -13.32
CA GLY A 28 0.57 8.25 -13.82
C GLY A 28 1.72 8.40 -12.81
N PHE A 29 1.47 8.95 -11.62
CA PHE A 29 2.46 9.01 -10.54
C PHE A 29 2.36 7.78 -9.64
N SER A 30 3.49 7.38 -9.05
CA SER A 30 3.61 6.14 -8.27
C SER A 30 2.65 6.07 -7.09
N ALA A 31 2.49 7.17 -6.33
CA ALA A 31 1.59 7.22 -5.18
C ALA A 31 0.12 6.96 -5.57
N HIS A 32 -0.36 7.62 -6.63
CA HIS A 32 -1.73 7.44 -7.12
C HIS A 32 -1.94 6.03 -7.70
N ALA A 33 -0.97 5.52 -8.46
CA ALA A 33 -1.00 4.17 -9.02
C ALA A 33 -1.05 3.11 -7.91
N LEU A 34 -0.21 3.26 -6.88
CA LEU A 34 -0.17 2.36 -5.73
C LEU A 34 -1.52 2.35 -5.00
N ALA A 35 -2.06 3.53 -4.65
CA ALA A 35 -3.34 3.63 -3.98
C ALA A 35 -4.47 2.96 -4.78
N THR A 36 -4.51 3.20 -6.10
CA THR A 36 -5.50 2.60 -6.99
C THR A 36 -5.41 1.06 -7.01
N SER A 37 -4.20 0.52 -7.18
CA SER A 37 -3.99 -0.93 -7.26
C SER A 37 -4.36 -1.65 -5.96
N TRP A 38 -3.99 -1.10 -4.80
CA TRP A 38 -4.26 -1.74 -3.51
C TRP A 38 -5.72 -1.62 -3.07
N GLU A 39 -6.37 -0.48 -3.30
CA GLU A 39 -7.80 -0.33 -3.01
C GLU A 39 -8.66 -1.25 -3.89
N ALA A 40 -8.29 -1.41 -5.17
CA ALA A 40 -8.98 -2.33 -6.08
C ALA A 40 -8.88 -3.80 -5.62
N ALA A 41 -7.86 -4.15 -4.84
CA ALA A 41 -7.66 -5.49 -4.29
C ALA A 41 -8.55 -5.78 -3.06
N LYS A 42 -9.29 -4.78 -2.54
CA LYS A 42 -10.32 -4.94 -1.49
C LYS A 42 -9.83 -5.72 -0.25
N GLY A 43 -8.65 -5.36 0.24
CA GLY A 43 -8.03 -5.99 1.41
C GLY A 43 -7.16 -7.21 1.11
N GLY A 44 -7.03 -7.60 -0.16
CA GLY A 44 -6.06 -8.59 -0.63
C GLY A 44 -4.82 -7.97 -1.28
N PHE A 45 -3.99 -8.83 -1.86
CA PHE A 45 -2.87 -8.41 -2.71
C PHE A 45 -3.35 -8.01 -4.12
N PRO A 46 -2.79 -6.94 -4.72
CA PRO A 46 -2.88 -6.71 -6.15
C PRO A 46 -2.45 -7.96 -6.92
N ILE A 47 -3.05 -8.21 -8.09
CA ILE A 47 -2.89 -9.46 -8.81
C ILE A 47 -1.43 -9.75 -9.18
N GLU A 48 -0.66 -8.71 -9.51
CA GLU A 48 0.76 -8.81 -9.83
C GLU A 48 1.58 -9.25 -8.61
N VAL A 49 1.29 -8.67 -7.44
CA VAL A 49 1.94 -9.03 -6.17
C VAL A 49 1.58 -10.47 -5.79
N LYS A 50 0.29 -10.82 -5.88
CA LYS A 50 -0.17 -12.18 -5.60
C LYS A 50 0.54 -13.21 -6.49
N ARG A 51 0.63 -12.94 -7.80
CA ARG A 51 1.31 -13.81 -8.75
C ARG A 51 2.80 -13.94 -8.45
N ALA A 52 3.46 -12.84 -8.09
CA ALA A 52 4.88 -12.88 -7.74
C ALA A 52 5.12 -13.78 -6.51
N LEU A 53 4.31 -13.62 -5.47
CA LEU A 53 4.36 -14.46 -4.26
C LEU A 53 4.08 -15.93 -4.56
N ASP A 54 3.01 -16.22 -5.31
CA ASP A 54 2.63 -17.59 -5.70
C ASP A 54 3.62 -18.24 -6.69
N SER A 55 4.44 -17.46 -7.39
CA SER A 55 5.48 -17.96 -8.31
C SER A 55 6.86 -18.13 -7.66
N ALA A 56 7.01 -17.74 -6.39
CA ALA A 56 8.30 -17.81 -5.71
C ALA A 56 8.79 -19.26 -5.61
N SER A 57 10.11 -19.46 -5.64
CA SER A 57 10.71 -20.78 -5.46
C SER A 57 10.46 -21.35 -4.06
N ASP A 58 10.29 -20.47 -3.06
CA ASP A 58 9.91 -20.83 -1.72
C ASP A 58 8.40 -21.01 -1.61
N VAL A 59 7.96 -22.27 -1.49
CA VAL A 59 6.55 -22.66 -1.36
C VAL A 59 5.84 -22.03 -0.16
N ARG A 60 6.58 -21.56 0.86
CA ARG A 60 6.00 -20.89 2.03
C ARG A 60 5.41 -19.52 1.71
N LEU A 61 5.80 -18.93 0.57
CA LEU A 61 5.26 -17.66 0.09
C LEU A 61 3.98 -17.83 -0.75
N HIS A 62 3.56 -19.07 -1.01
CA HIS A 62 2.36 -19.35 -1.78
C HIS A 62 1.12 -19.23 -0.89
N ALA A 63 -0.01 -18.86 -1.51
CA ALA A 63 -1.32 -18.80 -0.85
C ALA A 63 -1.35 -17.91 0.41
N LEU A 64 -0.52 -16.86 0.44
CA LEU A 64 -0.54 -15.88 1.52
C LEU A 64 -1.84 -15.07 1.52
N GLU A 65 -2.31 -14.79 2.73
CA GLU A 65 -3.40 -13.86 3.00
C GLU A 65 -2.82 -12.56 3.56
N MET A 66 -3.31 -11.43 3.04
CA MET A 66 -2.96 -10.14 3.60
C MET A 66 -3.72 -9.91 4.91
N VAL A 67 -2.99 -9.72 6.00
CA VAL A 67 -3.57 -9.44 7.33
C VAL A 67 -3.81 -7.93 7.51
N ALA A 68 -2.85 -7.11 7.09
CA ALA A 68 -2.95 -5.65 7.15
C ALA A 68 -1.97 -5.00 6.16
N GLY A 69 -2.38 -3.87 5.59
CA GLY A 69 -1.52 -2.95 4.85
C GLY A 69 -1.43 -1.61 5.58
N LEU A 70 -0.21 -1.10 5.81
CA LEU A 70 0.03 0.18 6.46
C LEU A 70 0.58 1.16 5.43
N VAL A 71 -0.24 2.11 5.03
CA VAL A 71 0.05 3.10 3.98
C VAL A 71 0.81 4.28 4.58
N GLU A 72 1.86 4.74 3.89
CA GLU A 72 2.63 5.95 4.24
C GLU A 72 3.04 6.02 5.72
N HIS A 73 3.34 4.85 6.30
CA HIS A 73 3.76 4.78 7.70
C HIS A 73 5.12 5.48 7.86
N GLN A 74 5.09 6.66 8.49
CA GLN A 74 6.31 7.43 8.74
C GLN A 74 7.22 6.66 9.68
N THR A 75 8.42 6.37 9.19
CA THR A 75 9.49 5.74 9.97
C THR A 75 10.66 6.71 10.08
N PRO A 76 11.36 6.78 11.23
CA PRO A 76 12.57 7.58 11.33
C PRO A 76 13.60 7.09 10.32
N LEU A 77 13.96 7.94 9.36
CA LEU A 77 15.06 7.67 8.46
C LEU A 77 16.37 8.08 9.15
N PRO A 78 17.36 7.17 9.28
CA PRO A 78 18.68 7.57 9.72
C PRO A 78 19.29 8.49 8.65
N GLY A 79 19.35 9.79 8.96
CA GLY A 79 19.93 10.81 8.07
C GLY A 79 18.99 11.93 7.62
N GLY A 80 17.69 11.83 7.90
CA GLY A 80 16.68 12.81 7.45
C GLY A 80 16.04 12.45 6.11
#